data_AF-A0A5R8L431-F1
#
_entry.id   AF-A0A5R8L431-F1
#
_cell.length_a   1.000
_cell.length_b   1.000
_cell.length_c   1.000
_cell.angle_alpha   90.00
_cell.angle_beta   90.00
_cell.angle_gamma   90.00
#
_symmetry.space_group_name_H-M   'P 1'
#
loop_
_entity.id
_entity.type
_entity.pdbx_description
1 polymer ?
#
loop_
_entity_poly.entity_id
_entity_poly.type
_entity_poly.pdbx_seq_one_letter_code
_entity_poly.pdbx_strand_id
1 'polypeptide(L)'
;MIDRDGEQRRAETLAVIQTENLSGYRWFEDATNDTDIVAIQRTETGWVVFATDERATPQGRREFTAEEPALENFLSRLRSSNSVEWREKARRENTPRYFVRELRVDGRLVPARLFRRRETDHGPVDEMLVDVDTWHPDTKGVLERAIRFPLDSDLEEISDAAASEVFAMVARREYTPLTRR
;
A
#
# COMPACT_ATOMS: atom_id res chain seq x y z
N MET A 1 20.68 -20.53 32.48
CA MET A 1 19.32 -21.10 32.35
C MET A 1 18.65 -20.27 31.27
N ILE A 2 18.40 -20.84 30.09
CA ILE A 2 17.83 -20.10 28.95
C ILE A 2 16.34 -19.92 29.23
N ASP A 3 15.85 -18.68 29.12
CA ASP A 3 14.44 -18.30 29.26
C ASP A 3 13.64 -18.81 28.05
N ARG A 4 13.36 -20.12 28.06
CA ARG A 4 12.64 -20.80 26.98
C ARG A 4 11.20 -20.30 26.82
N ASP A 5 10.60 -19.82 27.90
CA ASP A 5 9.22 -19.35 27.90
C ASP A 5 9.11 -17.99 27.19
N GLY A 6 10.09 -17.09 27.38
CA GLY A 6 10.17 -15.84 26.64
C GLY A 6 10.43 -16.06 25.14
N GLU A 7 11.37 -16.95 24.79
CA GLU A 7 11.67 -17.29 23.39
C GLU A 7 10.46 -17.88 22.66
N GLN A 8 9.71 -18.77 23.32
CA GLN A 8 8.51 -19.36 22.75
C GLN A 8 7.43 -18.30 22.48
N ARG A 9 7.16 -17.40 23.44
CA ARG A 9 6.17 -16.33 23.26
C ARG A 9 6.51 -15.36 22.13
N ARG A 10 7.80 -15.04 21.95
CA ARG A 10 8.27 -14.24 20.81
C ARG A 10 7.98 -14.95 19.49
N ALA A 11 8.31 -16.25 19.41
CA ALA A 11 8.05 -17.05 18.22
C ALA A 11 6.55 -17.13 17.88
N GLU A 12 5.70 -17.32 18.90
CA GLU A 12 4.24 -17.31 18.75
C GLU A 12 3.72 -15.94 18.25
N THR A 13 4.24 -14.84 18.80
CA THR A 13 3.86 -13.50 18.36
C THR A 13 4.28 -13.23 16.91
N LEU A 14 5.50 -13.62 16.53
CA LEU A 14 5.98 -13.51 15.15
C LEU A 14 5.15 -14.38 14.19
N ALA A 15 4.75 -15.58 14.59
CA ALA A 15 3.88 -16.45 13.80
C ALA A 15 2.51 -15.81 13.55
N VAL A 16 1.94 -15.11 14.54
CA VAL A 16 0.70 -14.35 14.36
C VAL A 16 0.89 -13.20 13.38
N ILE A 17 1.95 -12.40 13.53
CA ILE A 17 2.26 -11.28 12.61
C ILE A 17 2.34 -11.77 11.16
N GLN A 18 3.04 -12.90 10.94
CA GLN A 18 3.17 -13.50 9.61
C GLN A 18 1.83 -14.04 9.09
N THR A 19 1.09 -14.77 9.92
CA THR A 19 -0.20 -15.38 9.53
C THR A 19 -1.26 -14.33 9.19
N GLU A 20 -1.28 -13.22 9.93
CA GLU A 20 -2.22 -12.11 9.72
C GLU A 20 -1.68 -11.04 8.75
N ASN A 21 -0.47 -11.25 8.20
CA ASN A 21 0.25 -10.32 7.33
C ASN A 21 0.26 -8.88 7.89
N LEU A 22 0.61 -8.75 9.17
CA LEU A 22 0.68 -7.45 9.86
C LEU A 22 1.99 -6.74 9.49
N SER A 23 1.89 -5.45 9.17
CA SER A 23 3.02 -4.60 8.79
C SER A 23 3.07 -3.32 9.62
N GLY A 24 4.13 -2.51 9.46
CA GLY A 24 4.27 -1.25 10.18
C GLY A 24 4.65 -1.46 11.65
N TYR A 25 5.70 -2.25 11.89
CA TYR A 25 6.19 -2.48 13.25
C TYR A 25 7.71 -2.46 13.34
N ARG A 26 8.21 -2.15 14.53
CA ARG A 26 9.62 -2.28 14.91
C ARG A 26 9.74 -3.19 16.13
N TRP A 27 10.57 -4.22 16.00
CA TRP A 27 10.67 -5.33 16.96
C TRP A 27 12.00 -5.31 17.69
N PHE A 28 11.99 -4.94 18.97
CA PHE A 28 13.16 -4.91 19.87
C PHE A 28 14.33 -4.05 19.39
N GLU A 29 14.04 -3.11 18.50
CA GLU A 29 15.00 -2.17 17.91
C GLU A 29 14.60 -0.72 18.20
N ASP A 30 15.55 0.18 18.07
CA ASP A 30 15.30 1.62 18.14
C ASP A 30 14.30 2.04 17.03
N ALA A 31 13.39 2.95 17.38
CA ALA A 31 12.29 3.42 16.55
C ALA A 31 12.25 4.95 16.45
N THR A 32 13.30 5.65 16.86
CA THR A 32 13.33 7.12 17.03
C THR A 32 13.05 7.91 15.74
N ASN A 33 13.20 7.31 14.56
CA ASN A 33 12.96 7.99 13.28
C ASN A 33 11.92 7.30 12.39
N ASP A 34 11.24 6.27 12.87
CA ASP A 34 10.25 5.57 12.07
C ASP A 34 8.89 6.23 12.20
N THR A 35 8.23 6.48 11.08
CA THR A 35 6.88 7.03 11.05
C THR A 35 5.84 5.92 10.93
N ASP A 36 4.64 6.15 11.46
CA ASP A 36 3.48 5.27 11.26
C ASP A 36 3.68 3.80 11.66
N ILE A 37 4.50 3.52 12.67
CA ILE A 37 4.75 2.16 13.16
C ILE A 37 4.22 1.92 14.57
N VAL A 38 4.11 0.64 14.95
CA VAL A 38 4.03 0.20 16.34
C VAL A 38 5.37 -0.39 16.77
N ALA A 39 5.96 0.10 17.85
CA ALA A 39 7.25 -0.36 18.36
C ALA A 39 7.10 -1.09 19.70
N ILE A 40 7.88 -2.16 19.88
CA ILE A 40 8.15 -2.78 21.18
C ILE A 40 9.66 -2.79 21.43
N GLN A 41 10.09 -2.31 22.59
CA GLN A 41 11.50 -2.19 22.94
C GLN A 41 11.76 -2.72 24.34
N ARG A 42 12.93 -3.34 24.53
CA ARG A 42 13.43 -3.69 25.86
C ARG A 42 14.14 -2.48 26.47
N THR A 43 13.87 -2.20 27.73
CA THR A 43 14.56 -1.19 28.54
C THR A 43 15.38 -1.85 29.64
N GLU A 44 16.11 -1.06 30.42
CA GLU A 44 16.86 -1.55 31.58
C GLU A 44 15.96 -2.19 32.65
N THR A 45 14.72 -1.70 32.76
CA THR A 45 13.77 -2.07 33.83
C THR A 45 12.58 -2.88 33.35
N GLY A 46 12.48 -3.16 32.06
CA GLY A 46 11.36 -3.90 31.48
C GLY A 46 11.21 -3.67 29.98
N TRP A 47 10.02 -3.25 29.58
CA TRP A 47 9.60 -3.12 28.19
C TRP A 47 8.80 -1.85 27.98
N VAL A 48 8.85 -1.31 26.77
CA VAL A 48 8.00 -0.20 26.35
C VAL A 48 7.35 -0.51 25.01
N VAL A 49 6.07 -0.14 24.89
CA VAL A 49 5.29 -0.20 23.66
C VAL A 49 4.72 1.17 23.33
N PHE A 50 4.89 1.62 22.10
CA PHE A 50 4.34 2.88 21.60
C PHE A 50 4.03 2.79 20.11
N ALA A 51 3.27 3.75 19.58
CA ALA A 51 3.15 3.97 18.15
C ALA A 51 3.88 5.26 17.76
N THR A 52 4.22 5.45 16.50
CA THR A 52 4.70 6.73 15.98
C THR A 52 3.71 7.32 14.98
N ASP A 53 3.64 8.65 14.92
CA ASP A 53 2.88 9.37 13.90
C ASP A 53 3.73 9.66 12.66
N GLU A 54 3.20 10.45 11.72
CA GLU A 54 3.84 10.79 10.45
C GLU A 54 5.15 11.59 10.61
N ARG A 55 5.44 12.04 11.84
CA ARG A 55 6.64 12.81 12.21
C ARG A 55 7.57 12.03 13.13
N ALA A 56 7.37 10.71 13.22
CA ALA A 56 8.08 9.81 14.13
C ALA A 56 7.88 10.15 15.62
N THR A 57 6.83 10.90 15.96
CA THR A 57 6.58 11.28 17.36
C THR A 57 5.92 10.12 18.11
N PRO A 58 6.46 9.67 19.25
CA PRO A 58 5.86 8.59 20.02
C PRO A 58 4.48 8.96 20.59
N GLN A 59 3.47 8.15 20.28
CA GLN A 59 2.10 8.23 20.76
C GLN A 59 1.75 7.03 21.66
N GLY A 60 0.99 7.29 22.72
CA GLY A 60 0.42 6.25 23.59
C GLY A 60 1.46 5.35 24.28
N ARG A 61 2.66 5.86 24.56
CA ARG A 61 3.75 5.13 25.23
C ARG A 61 3.26 4.43 26.51
N ARG A 62 3.55 3.14 26.63
CA ARG A 62 3.27 2.34 27.83
C ARG A 62 4.44 1.47 28.22
N GLU A 63 4.69 1.40 29.51
CA GLU A 63 5.80 0.65 30.11
C GLU A 63 5.27 -0.60 30.82
N PHE A 64 6.03 -1.68 30.76
CA PHE A 64 5.69 -2.99 31.31
C PHE A 64 6.91 -3.58 32.01
N THR A 65 6.69 -4.26 33.13
CA THR A 65 7.76 -4.95 33.87
C THR A 65 8.03 -6.35 33.34
N ALA A 66 7.09 -6.93 32.60
CA ALA A 66 7.18 -8.27 32.04
C ALA A 66 6.94 -8.23 30.52
N GLU A 67 7.53 -9.20 29.82
CA GLU A 67 7.49 -9.26 28.35
C GLU A 67 6.11 -9.64 27.82
N GLU A 68 5.46 -10.63 28.41
CA GLU A 68 4.16 -11.15 27.98
C GLU A 68 3.08 -10.06 27.83
N PRO A 69 2.78 -9.22 28.84
CA PRO A 69 1.80 -8.15 28.68
C PRO A 69 2.24 -7.06 27.69
N ALA A 70 3.56 -6.89 27.47
CA ALA A 70 4.07 -5.98 26.46
C ALA A 70 3.81 -6.53 25.04
N LEU A 71 4.06 -7.83 24.82
CA LEU A 71 3.78 -8.52 23.57
C LEU A 71 2.29 -8.50 23.23
N GLU A 72 1.42 -8.77 24.20
CA GLU A 72 -0.04 -8.68 24.03
C GLU A 72 -0.49 -7.26 23.65
N ASN A 73 0.06 -6.24 24.34
CA ASN A 73 -0.27 -4.85 24.03
C ASN A 73 0.22 -4.44 22.64
N PHE A 74 1.45 -4.82 22.29
CA PHE A 74 2.04 -4.59 20.98
C PHE A 74 1.19 -5.20 19.87
N LEU A 75 0.84 -6.48 19.99
CA LEU A 75 0.06 -7.19 18.98
C LEU A 75 -1.36 -6.62 18.84
N SER A 76 -2.00 -6.25 19.96
CA SER A 76 -3.32 -5.61 19.95
C SER A 76 -3.31 -4.28 19.19
N ARG A 77 -2.30 -3.44 19.43
CA ARG A 77 -2.12 -2.18 18.70
C ARG A 77 -1.80 -2.42 17.23
N LEU A 78 -0.91 -3.36 16.93
CA LEU A 78 -0.52 -3.67 15.57
C LEU A 78 -1.72 -4.13 14.74
N ARG A 79 -2.58 -5.00 15.31
CA ARG A 79 -3.85 -5.40 14.69
C ARG A 79 -4.82 -4.24 14.49
N SER A 80 -4.88 -3.31 15.46
CA SER A 80 -5.73 -2.12 15.36
C SER A 80 -5.24 -1.17 14.26
N SER A 81 -3.93 -0.94 14.17
CA SER A 81 -3.30 -0.17 13.09
C SER A 81 -3.45 -0.86 11.74
N ASN A 82 -3.44 -2.20 11.70
CA ASN A 82 -3.69 -2.98 10.48
C ASN A 82 -5.18 -3.34 10.31
N SER A 83 -6.11 -2.65 10.99
CA SER A 83 -7.54 -2.92 10.80
C SER A 83 -7.95 -2.71 9.34
N VAL A 84 -9.01 -3.39 8.88
CA VAL A 84 -9.44 -3.39 7.47
C VAL A 84 -9.62 -1.97 6.92
N GLU A 85 -10.08 -1.03 7.74
CA GLU A 85 -10.22 0.37 7.37
C GLU A 85 -8.87 1.05 7.06
N TRP A 86 -7.84 0.79 7.85
CA TRP A 86 -6.48 1.24 7.52
C TRP A 86 -5.90 0.48 6.34
N ARG A 87 -6.11 -0.84 6.22
CA ARG A 87 -5.68 -1.59 5.02
C ARG A 87 -6.37 -1.10 3.76
N GLU A 88 -7.63 -0.69 3.84
CA GLU A 88 -8.40 -0.08 2.76
C GLU A 88 -7.92 1.34 2.47
N LYS A 89 -7.57 2.12 3.50
CA LYS A 89 -6.98 3.45 3.34
C LYS A 89 -5.59 3.37 2.71
N ALA A 90 -4.69 2.55 3.22
CA ALA A 90 -3.37 2.27 2.67
C ALA A 90 -3.47 1.62 1.28
N ARG A 91 -4.45 0.73 1.05
CA ARG A 91 -4.75 0.26 -0.33
C ARG A 91 -5.17 1.40 -1.22
N ARG A 92 -6.14 2.26 -0.82
CA ARG A 92 -6.59 3.40 -1.62
C ARG A 92 -5.48 4.40 -1.91
N GLU A 93 -4.60 4.64 -0.95
CA GLU A 93 -3.41 5.49 -1.09
C GLU A 93 -2.34 4.83 -1.98
N ASN A 94 -2.36 3.50 -2.12
CA ASN A 94 -1.46 2.70 -2.94
C ASN A 94 -2.16 2.07 -4.18
N THR A 95 -3.39 2.49 -4.49
CA THR A 95 -4.14 2.01 -5.66
C THR A 95 -3.67 2.84 -6.87
N PRO A 96 -3.21 2.20 -7.95
CA PRO A 96 -2.85 2.92 -9.15
C PRO A 96 -4.02 3.74 -9.68
N ARG A 97 -3.78 5.01 -10.02
CA ARG A 97 -4.75 5.78 -10.80
C ARG A 97 -4.60 5.40 -12.26
N TYR A 98 -5.72 5.09 -12.93
CA TYR A 98 -5.72 4.63 -14.31
C TYR A 98 -6.18 5.71 -15.27
N PHE A 99 -5.53 5.78 -16.42
CA PHE A 99 -5.83 6.76 -17.46
C PHE A 99 -5.87 6.06 -18.80
N VAL A 100 -6.94 6.30 -19.56
CA VAL A 100 -7.13 5.69 -20.87
C VAL A 100 -7.03 6.75 -21.95
N ARG A 101 -6.40 6.38 -23.06
CA ARG A 101 -6.58 7.07 -24.32
C ARG A 101 -7.55 6.26 -25.16
N GLU A 102 -8.64 6.89 -25.57
CA GLU A 102 -9.62 6.28 -26.47
C GLU A 102 -9.38 6.74 -27.92
N LEU A 103 -9.71 5.87 -28.88
CA LEU A 103 -9.77 6.21 -30.30
C LEU A 103 -11.18 6.02 -30.81
N ARG A 104 -11.56 6.80 -31.83
CA ARG A 104 -12.80 6.56 -32.57
C ARG A 104 -12.58 5.48 -33.63
N VAL A 105 -13.31 4.38 -33.51
CA VAL A 105 -13.41 3.30 -34.50
C VAL A 105 -14.88 3.11 -34.83
N ASP A 106 -15.25 3.23 -36.10
CA ASP A 106 -16.65 3.16 -36.58
C ASP A 106 -17.63 4.03 -35.79
N GLY A 107 -17.20 5.25 -35.43
CA GLY A 107 -17.99 6.21 -34.66
C GLY A 107 -18.09 5.93 -33.16
N ARG A 108 -17.48 4.85 -32.66
CA ARG A 108 -17.46 4.48 -31.23
C ARG A 108 -16.09 4.74 -30.62
N LEU A 109 -16.06 5.19 -29.37
CA LEU A 109 -14.82 5.33 -28.61
C LEU A 109 -14.42 3.97 -28.07
N VAL A 110 -13.18 3.54 -28.35
CA VAL A 110 -12.60 2.29 -27.87
C VAL A 110 -11.28 2.56 -27.17
N PRO A 111 -10.96 1.84 -26.08
CA PRO A 111 -9.70 2.01 -25.38
C PRO A 111 -8.55 1.58 -26.28
N ALA A 112 -7.59 2.50 -26.50
CA ALA A 112 -6.44 2.27 -27.36
C ALA A 112 -5.13 2.18 -26.57
N ARG A 113 -5.02 2.91 -25.46
CA ARG A 113 -3.89 2.80 -24.53
C ARG A 113 -4.36 2.98 -23.10
N LEU A 114 -3.74 2.24 -22.19
CA LEU A 114 -3.95 2.38 -20.77
C LEU A 114 -2.63 2.75 -20.10
N PHE A 115 -2.71 3.72 -19.20
CA PHE A 115 -1.63 4.18 -18.35
C PHE A 115 -2.04 4.00 -16.89
N ARG A 116 -1.05 3.85 -16.02
CA ARG A 116 -1.24 3.92 -14.56
C ARG A 116 -0.20 4.85 -13.94
N ARG A 117 -0.60 5.54 -12.87
CA ARG A 117 0.30 6.20 -11.92
C ARG A 117 0.22 5.46 -10.59
N ARG A 118 1.38 5.09 -10.04
CA ARG A 118 1.51 4.55 -8.68
C ARG A 118 2.32 5.52 -7.83
N GLU A 119 1.88 5.77 -6.61
CA GLU A 119 2.70 6.46 -5.62
C GLU A 119 3.70 5.45 -5.02
N THR A 120 4.97 5.83 -4.91
CA THR A 120 6.01 5.01 -4.28
C THR A 120 6.81 5.87 -3.30
N ASP A 121 7.62 5.24 -2.45
CA ASP A 121 8.51 5.95 -1.51
C ASP A 121 9.52 6.87 -2.22
N HIS A 122 9.73 6.68 -3.53
CA HIS A 122 10.61 7.50 -4.37
C HIS A 122 9.86 8.49 -5.28
N GLY A 123 8.55 8.67 -5.03
CA GLY A 123 7.67 9.53 -5.83
C GLY A 123 6.80 8.76 -6.82
N PRO A 124 6.03 9.48 -7.67
CA PRO A 124 5.11 8.86 -8.60
C PRO A 124 5.85 8.10 -9.70
N VAL A 125 5.37 6.90 -10.02
CA VAL A 125 5.84 6.06 -11.13
C VAL A 125 4.72 5.93 -12.14
N ASP A 126 4.98 6.43 -13.36
CA ASP A 126 4.07 6.38 -14.49
C ASP A 126 4.44 5.25 -15.45
N GLU A 127 3.47 4.43 -15.81
CA GLU A 127 3.65 3.26 -16.66
C GLU A 127 2.53 3.16 -17.69
N MET A 128 2.82 2.54 -18.83
CA MET A 128 1.88 2.22 -19.90
C MET A 128 1.73 0.70 -20.01
N LEU A 129 0.49 0.22 -20.14
CA LEU A 129 0.20 -1.19 -20.38
C LEU A 129 0.67 -1.59 -21.78
N VAL A 130 1.43 -2.68 -21.86
CA VAL A 130 1.90 -3.28 -23.12
C VAL A 130 1.14 -4.56 -23.45
N ASP A 131 0.92 -5.39 -22.42
CA ASP A 131 0.15 -6.64 -22.49
C ASP A 131 -0.43 -6.93 -21.10
N VAL A 132 -1.23 -7.99 -20.96
CA VAL A 132 -1.78 -8.44 -19.67
C VAL A 132 -0.64 -8.54 -18.64
N ASP A 133 -0.82 -7.86 -17.50
CA ASP A 133 0.14 -7.75 -16.40
C ASP A 133 1.55 -7.23 -16.78
N THR A 134 1.73 -6.74 -18.01
CA THR A 134 3.00 -6.26 -18.54
C THR A 134 2.97 -4.75 -18.72
N TRP A 135 3.79 -4.04 -17.95
CA TRP A 135 3.84 -2.59 -17.88
C TRP A 135 5.22 -2.09 -18.29
N HIS A 136 5.26 -0.97 -19.01
CA HIS A 136 6.49 -0.32 -19.42
C HIS A 136 6.54 1.10 -18.87
N PRO A 137 7.70 1.60 -18.38
CA PRO A 137 7.82 2.97 -17.94
C PRO A 137 7.39 3.99 -19.01
N ASP A 138 6.61 4.99 -18.61
CA ASP A 138 6.25 6.12 -19.46
C ASP A 138 7.40 7.12 -19.58
N THR A 139 8.45 6.71 -20.28
CA THR A 139 9.67 7.50 -20.50
C THR A 139 9.45 8.84 -21.21
N LYS A 140 8.28 9.06 -21.81
CA LYS A 140 7.94 10.28 -22.53
C LYS A 140 7.16 11.28 -21.68
N GLY A 141 6.83 10.94 -20.43
CA GLY A 141 6.06 11.79 -19.53
C GLY A 141 4.68 12.15 -20.07
N VAL A 142 4.05 11.24 -20.81
CA VAL A 142 2.72 11.43 -21.38
C VAL A 142 1.70 11.61 -20.27
N LEU A 143 1.74 10.73 -19.26
CA LEU A 143 0.81 10.75 -18.15
C LEU A 143 1.04 11.96 -17.24
N GLU A 144 2.29 12.25 -16.88
CA GLU A 144 2.62 13.45 -16.09
C GLU A 144 2.13 14.73 -16.76
N ARG A 145 2.38 14.88 -18.08
CA ARG A 145 1.91 16.03 -18.84
C ARG A 145 0.39 16.09 -18.90
N ALA A 146 -0.29 14.96 -19.08
CA ALA A 146 -1.74 14.89 -19.10
C ALA A 146 -2.37 15.34 -17.77
N ILE A 147 -1.81 14.91 -16.64
CA ILE A 147 -2.25 15.32 -15.31
C ILE A 147 -2.01 16.84 -15.09
N ARG A 148 -0.87 17.35 -15.56
CA ARG A 148 -0.53 18.78 -15.41
C ARG A 148 -1.36 19.70 -16.32
N PHE A 149 -1.75 19.22 -17.50
CA PHE A 149 -2.47 19.99 -18.52
C PHE A 149 -3.71 19.21 -19.02
N PRO A 150 -4.73 19.01 -18.17
CA PRO A 150 -5.85 18.12 -18.49
C PRO A 150 -6.70 18.62 -19.67
N LEU A 151 -6.78 19.93 -19.90
CA LEU A 151 -7.53 20.52 -21.03
C LEU A 151 -6.85 20.28 -22.39
N ASP A 152 -5.54 20.02 -22.39
CA ASP A 152 -4.75 19.74 -23.60
C ASP A 152 -4.50 18.23 -23.79
N SER A 153 -5.06 17.40 -22.91
CA SER A 153 -4.83 15.96 -22.84
C SER A 153 -5.94 15.18 -23.54
N ASP A 154 -5.56 14.11 -24.25
CA ASP A 154 -6.47 13.10 -24.77
C ASP A 154 -6.59 11.87 -23.85
N LEU A 155 -6.01 11.93 -22.65
CA LEU A 155 -6.17 10.93 -21.61
C LEU A 155 -7.32 11.30 -20.67
N GLU A 156 -8.19 10.33 -20.41
CA GLU A 156 -9.27 10.40 -19.43
C GLU A 156 -8.93 9.49 -18.24
N GLU A 157 -9.07 10.01 -17.01
CA GLU A 157 -8.96 9.18 -15.81
C GLU A 157 -10.17 8.25 -15.71
N ILE A 158 -9.93 6.97 -15.43
CA ILE A 158 -10.97 5.95 -15.34
C ILE A 158 -10.94 5.23 -14.01
N SER A 159 -12.09 4.70 -13.60
CA SER A 159 -12.21 3.89 -12.38
C SER A 159 -11.48 2.54 -12.50
N ASP A 160 -11.19 1.92 -11.37
CA ASP A 160 -10.63 0.55 -11.30
C ASP A 160 -11.49 -0.49 -12.02
N ALA A 161 -12.81 -0.32 -11.99
CA ALA A 161 -13.76 -1.19 -12.68
C ALA A 161 -13.61 -1.06 -14.20
N ALA A 162 -13.53 0.17 -14.72
CA ALA A 162 -13.31 0.41 -16.14
C ALA A 162 -11.91 -0.05 -16.59
N ALA A 163 -10.88 0.11 -15.76
CA ALA A 163 -9.55 -0.43 -16.04
C ALA A 163 -9.56 -1.96 -16.12
N SER A 164 -10.34 -2.63 -15.25
CA SER A 164 -10.54 -4.08 -15.30
C SER A 164 -11.20 -4.55 -16.60
N GLU A 165 -12.13 -3.76 -17.16
CA GLU A 165 -12.69 -4.02 -18.49
C GLU A 165 -11.61 -3.94 -19.57
N VAL A 166 -10.71 -2.95 -19.53
CA VAL A 166 -9.58 -2.84 -20.47
C VAL A 166 -8.64 -4.05 -20.35
N PHE A 167 -8.32 -4.52 -19.15
CA PHE A 167 -7.49 -5.71 -18.97
C PHE A 167 -8.12 -6.95 -19.61
N ALA A 168 -9.44 -7.13 -19.43
CA ALA A 168 -10.17 -8.22 -20.06
C ALA A 168 -10.16 -8.11 -21.60
N MET A 169 -10.26 -6.90 -22.15
CA MET A 169 -10.16 -6.64 -23.59
C MET A 169 -8.78 -6.99 -24.15
N VAL A 170 -7.71 -6.56 -23.49
CA VAL A 170 -6.33 -6.89 -23.88
C VAL A 170 -6.10 -8.40 -23.86
N ALA A 171 -6.55 -9.08 -22.80
CA ALA A 171 -6.43 -10.54 -22.67
C ALA A 171 -7.16 -11.29 -23.79
N ARG A 172 -8.33 -10.81 -24.22
CA ARG A 172 -9.12 -11.40 -25.31
C ARG A 172 -8.70 -10.91 -26.70
N ARG A 173 -7.92 -9.83 -26.77
CA ARG A 173 -7.61 -9.06 -27.98
C ARG A 173 -8.87 -8.55 -28.70
N GLU A 174 -9.91 -8.26 -27.92
CA GLU A 174 -11.20 -7.76 -28.38
C GLU A 174 -11.44 -6.38 -27.76
N TYR A 175 -11.44 -5.33 -28.58
CA TYR A 175 -11.55 -3.95 -28.11
C TYR A 175 -12.93 -3.38 -28.42
N THR A 176 -13.71 -3.15 -27.38
CA THR A 176 -15.05 -2.55 -27.45
C THR A 176 -15.14 -1.30 -26.59
N PRO A 177 -16.16 -0.44 -26.74
CA PRO A 177 -16.32 0.71 -25.86
C PRO A 177 -16.42 0.33 -24.38
N LEU A 178 -15.93 1.22 -23.51
CA LEU A 178 -16.01 1.04 -22.06
C LEU A 178 -17.42 1.25 -21.53
N THR A 179 -17.79 0.50 -20.48
CA THR A 179 -19.02 0.74 -19.74
C THR A 179 -18.82 1.95 -18.83
N ARG A 180 -19.48 3.07 -19.14
CA ARG A 180 -19.43 4.26 -18.29
C ARG A 180 -20.44 4.11 -17.15
N ARG A 181 -19.98 4.24 -15.89
CA ARG A 181 -20.80 4.21 -14.68
C ARG A 181 -20.94 5.60 -14.08
#